data_AF-C1E4W8-F1
#
_entry.id   AF-C1E4W8-F1
#
_cell.length_a   1.000
_cell.length_b   1.000
_cell.length_c   1.000
_cell.angle_alpha   90.00
_cell.angle_beta   90.00
_cell.angle_gamma   90.00
#
_symmetry.space_group_name_H-M   'P 1'
#
loop_
_entity.id
_entity.type
_entity.pdbx_description
1 polymer ?
#
loop_
_entity_poly.entity_id
_entity_poly.type
_entity_poly.pdbx_seq_one_letter_code
_entity_poly.pdbx_strand_id
1 'polypeptide(L)'
;MPLATASAAVAPARARPVASQRAGAGADRRARLIRRPARSPVPTRATSPAAADPAANADGMYDGTVFFHLYPELKSPKPIFSTFLEGALHCCEVARSHPDYCSAHFHEAIDQDDAIDCKPHGYFNMTLFKCPPAELFERFEDLHECLDIGHMDQIHHPLPCQEVAAIPGPTSAIARVPHGVVRYSERDAVVMVATPRGNNGLDARDWRAWSGADVAAEKAAETFLGASLHRCVDDAAAFEHVVRIELGACDAGAVDACVARARSECGDGAVVGGFRCAFNIEKTGTPAGAMPAVREMQKKKKEAEAAGGVSVADAGKKTGQV
;
A
#
# COMPACT_ATOMS: atom_id res chain seq x y z
N MET A 1 -30.60 32.02 50.42
CA MET A 1 -30.16 33.42 50.23
C MET A 1 -29.64 33.57 48.81
N PRO A 2 -30.34 34.31 47.95
CA PRO A 2 -29.96 34.60 46.56
C PRO A 2 -29.37 36.02 46.41
N LEU A 3 -28.59 36.25 45.34
CA LEU A 3 -28.34 37.54 44.66
C LEU A 3 -27.80 37.14 43.26
N ALA A 4 -28.57 37.22 42.15
CA ALA A 4 -28.90 38.42 41.36
C ALA A 4 -27.62 39.14 40.86
N THR A 5 -27.41 39.52 39.60
CA THR A 5 -28.28 39.98 38.49
C THR A 5 -27.41 40.10 37.23
N ALA A 6 -27.81 39.56 36.08
CA ALA A 6 -28.54 40.23 34.97
C ALA A 6 -27.71 41.19 34.11
N SER A 7 -27.72 40.98 32.78
CA SER A 7 -28.20 42.02 31.84
C SER A 7 -28.44 41.43 30.45
N ALA A 8 -29.55 41.86 29.86
CA ALA A 8 -30.11 41.47 28.57
C ALA A 8 -29.81 42.53 27.49
N ALA A 9 -29.87 42.14 26.21
CA ALA A 9 -30.45 42.94 25.12
C ALA A 9 -30.34 42.15 23.79
N VAL A 10 -31.44 41.68 23.20
CA VAL A 10 -32.30 42.36 22.18
C VAL A 10 -31.78 42.17 20.74
N ALA A 11 -32.57 41.45 19.94
CA ALA A 11 -32.45 41.28 18.50
C ALA A 11 -32.78 42.59 17.74
N PRO A 12 -32.51 42.66 16.42
CA PRO A 12 -33.64 42.44 15.52
C PRO A 12 -33.32 41.74 14.18
N ALA A 13 -34.39 41.21 13.58
CA ALA A 13 -34.49 40.66 12.24
C ALA A 13 -34.33 41.71 11.12
N ARG A 14 -33.99 41.27 9.90
CA ARG A 14 -34.48 41.87 8.64
C ARG A 14 -34.33 40.95 7.43
N ALA A 15 -35.19 41.20 6.44
CA ALA A 15 -35.71 40.30 5.43
C ALA A 15 -34.95 40.29 4.08
N ARG A 16 -35.30 39.29 3.25
CA ARG A 16 -35.03 39.14 1.78
C ARG A 16 -35.61 40.33 0.96
N PRO A 17 -35.17 40.58 -0.30
CA PRO A 17 -35.75 39.94 -1.52
C PRO A 17 -34.73 39.69 -2.67
N VAL A 18 -34.85 38.62 -3.49
CA VAL A 18 -35.53 38.45 -4.81
C VAL A 18 -34.90 39.18 -6.02
N ALA A 19 -34.42 38.34 -6.97
CA ALA A 19 -34.36 38.40 -8.44
C ALA A 19 -34.03 39.69 -9.23
N SER A 20 -33.15 39.54 -10.24
CA SER A 20 -33.38 40.10 -11.58
C SER A 20 -32.55 39.37 -12.65
N GLN A 21 -33.23 38.76 -13.60
CA GLN A 21 -32.70 38.44 -14.93
C GLN A 21 -32.31 39.74 -15.66
N ARG A 22 -31.33 39.68 -16.57
CA ARG A 22 -31.45 40.31 -17.90
C ARG A 22 -30.41 39.76 -18.87
N ALA A 23 -30.93 39.30 -20.00
CA ALA A 23 -30.22 38.95 -21.22
C ALA A 23 -29.74 40.20 -21.97
N GLY A 24 -28.78 40.00 -22.90
CA GLY A 24 -28.37 40.97 -23.92
C GLY A 24 -26.92 40.73 -24.33
N ALA A 25 -26.65 39.87 -25.33
CA ALA A 25 -26.64 40.21 -26.76
C ALA A 25 -25.36 40.93 -27.21
N GLY A 26 -24.53 40.20 -27.98
CA GLY A 26 -23.80 40.71 -29.14
C GLY A 26 -22.46 41.42 -28.88
N ALA A 27 -21.37 40.78 -29.30
CA ALA A 27 -20.37 41.42 -30.18
C ALA A 27 -19.32 40.41 -30.64
N ASP A 28 -19.32 40.17 -31.95
CA ASP A 28 -18.26 39.56 -32.74
C ASP A 28 -16.85 40.01 -32.34
N ARG A 29 -15.99 39.03 -32.01
CA ARG A 29 -14.56 39.14 -32.36
C ARG A 29 -14.03 37.80 -32.85
N ARG A 30 -13.97 37.71 -34.18
CA ARG A 30 -13.11 36.80 -34.95
C ARG A 30 -11.69 36.80 -34.37
N ALA A 31 -11.28 35.68 -33.80
CA ALA A 31 -9.87 35.34 -33.64
C ALA A 31 -9.61 34.02 -34.38
N ARG A 32 -8.65 34.09 -35.31
CA ARG A 32 -8.25 33.05 -36.25
C ARG A 32 -7.96 31.72 -35.55
N LEU A 33 -8.66 30.67 -35.97
CA LEU A 33 -8.27 29.28 -35.76
C LEU A 33 -6.96 29.00 -36.52
N ILE A 34 -5.84 29.07 -35.80
CA ILE A 34 -4.61 28.38 -36.22
C ILE A 34 -4.86 26.90 -35.95
N ARG A 35 -5.28 26.16 -36.98
CA ARG A 35 -5.29 24.68 -36.97
C ARG A 35 -3.85 24.19 -36.74
N ARG A 36 -3.53 23.83 -35.50
CA ARG A 36 -2.41 22.93 -35.22
C ARG A 36 -2.77 21.55 -35.77
N PRO A 37 -1.92 20.90 -36.58
CA PRO A 37 -2.17 19.54 -37.01
C PRO A 37 -2.22 18.64 -35.76
N ALA A 38 -3.26 17.83 -35.67
CA ALA A 38 -3.37 16.78 -34.67
C ALA A 38 -2.12 15.91 -34.76
N ARG A 39 -1.32 15.88 -33.68
CA ARG A 39 -0.25 14.90 -33.55
C ARG A 39 -0.92 13.53 -33.65
N SER A 40 -0.58 12.78 -34.69
CA SER A 40 -0.88 11.36 -34.79
C SER A 40 -0.52 10.69 -33.46
N PRO A 41 -1.36 9.78 -32.94
CA PRO A 41 -0.95 8.96 -31.81
C PRO A 41 0.28 8.19 -32.25
N VAL A 42 1.42 8.46 -31.60
CA VAL A 42 2.57 7.57 -31.69
C VAL A 42 2.08 6.23 -31.14
N PRO A 43 2.13 5.12 -31.90
CA PRO A 43 1.86 3.83 -31.32
C PRO A 43 2.99 3.55 -30.35
N THR A 44 2.75 3.78 -29.05
CA THR A 44 3.55 3.16 -28.00
C THR A 44 3.32 1.67 -28.16
N ARG A 45 4.24 1.03 -28.88
CA ARG A 45 4.40 -0.42 -28.89
C ARG A 45 4.76 -0.80 -27.45
N ALA A 46 3.75 -1.01 -26.63
CA ALA A 46 3.87 -1.85 -25.45
C ALA A 46 4.24 -3.22 -25.99
N THR A 47 5.54 -3.49 -26.10
CA THR A 47 6.02 -4.86 -26.09
C THR A 47 5.58 -5.39 -24.74
N SER A 48 4.42 -6.07 -24.73
CA SER A 48 4.12 -7.00 -23.64
C SER A 48 5.36 -7.87 -23.52
N PRO A 49 6.00 -7.96 -22.35
CA PRO A 49 7.06 -8.93 -22.17
C PRO A 49 6.47 -10.29 -22.58
N ALA A 50 7.26 -11.08 -23.32
CA ALA A 50 6.88 -12.45 -23.65
C ALA A 50 6.34 -13.09 -22.38
N ALA A 51 5.16 -13.71 -22.44
CA ALA A 51 4.53 -14.32 -21.27
C ALA A 51 5.58 -15.22 -20.60
N ALA A 52 6.07 -14.77 -19.45
CA ALA A 52 6.96 -15.59 -18.64
C ALA A 52 6.19 -16.89 -18.36
N ASP A 53 6.88 -18.03 -18.41
CA ASP A 53 6.27 -19.29 -18.02
C ASP A 53 5.58 -19.08 -16.66
N PRO A 54 4.32 -19.55 -16.50
CA PRO A 54 3.62 -19.38 -15.24
C PRO A 54 4.48 -19.96 -14.12
N ALA A 55 4.73 -19.16 -13.09
CA ALA A 55 5.50 -19.59 -11.92
C ALA A 55 4.59 -20.42 -10.99
N ALA A 56 3.87 -21.37 -11.57
CA ALA A 56 2.84 -22.15 -10.93
C ALA A 56 3.30 -23.60 -10.77
N ASN A 57 3.08 -24.17 -9.59
CA ASN A 57 3.29 -25.59 -9.34
C ASN A 57 2.14 -26.43 -9.93
N ALA A 58 2.17 -27.75 -9.71
CA ALA A 58 1.15 -28.66 -10.23
C ALA A 58 -0.29 -28.35 -9.75
N ASP A 59 -0.43 -27.72 -8.58
CA ASP A 59 -1.71 -27.31 -7.99
C ASP A 59 -2.13 -25.89 -8.40
N GLY A 60 -1.34 -25.23 -9.26
CA GLY A 60 -1.59 -23.87 -9.73
C GLY A 60 -1.21 -22.77 -8.75
N MET A 61 -0.55 -23.09 -7.63
CA MET A 61 -0.07 -22.10 -6.66
C MET A 61 1.32 -21.61 -7.03
N TYR A 62 1.74 -20.46 -6.50
CA TYR A 62 3.03 -19.86 -6.79
C TYR A 62 4.16 -20.79 -6.35
N ASP A 63 4.98 -21.20 -7.31
CA ASP A 63 6.12 -22.09 -7.16
C ASP A 63 7.38 -21.26 -6.86
N GLY A 64 7.37 -20.67 -5.67
CA GLY A 64 8.44 -19.82 -5.19
C GLY A 64 8.17 -19.38 -3.75
N THR A 65 8.90 -18.38 -3.30
CA THR A 65 8.76 -17.84 -1.95
C THR A 65 7.93 -16.57 -1.96
N VAL A 66 6.93 -16.53 -1.09
CA VAL A 66 6.25 -15.30 -0.71
C VAL A 66 6.76 -14.90 0.66
N PHE A 67 7.62 -13.89 0.70
CA PHE A 67 8.28 -13.44 1.91
C PHE A 67 7.55 -12.24 2.50
N PHE A 68 6.90 -12.44 3.64
CA PHE A 68 6.19 -11.38 4.34
C PHE A 68 7.07 -10.77 5.43
N HIS A 69 7.06 -9.44 5.53
CA HIS A 69 7.57 -8.71 6.69
C HIS A 69 6.38 -8.12 7.42
N LEU A 70 6.12 -8.59 8.63
CA LEU A 70 5.06 -8.07 9.48
C LEU A 70 5.66 -7.17 10.57
N TYR A 71 5.03 -6.01 10.74
CA TYR A 71 5.38 -5.04 11.78
C TYR A 71 4.13 -4.78 12.63
N PRO A 72 3.96 -5.49 13.76
CA PRO A 72 2.75 -5.38 14.57
C PRO A 72 2.55 -3.99 15.19
N GLU A 73 3.66 -3.33 15.56
CA GLU A 73 3.68 -1.98 16.12
C GLU A 73 5.01 -1.31 15.72
N LEU A 74 4.94 -0.06 15.27
CA LEU A 74 6.13 0.72 14.95
C LEU A 74 6.46 1.73 16.03
N LYS A 75 7.74 1.71 16.43
CA LYS A 75 8.41 2.79 17.16
C LYS A 75 9.21 3.63 16.18
N SER A 76 9.44 4.90 16.48
CA SER A 76 10.34 5.73 15.66
C SER A 76 11.72 5.06 15.51
N PRO A 77 12.27 4.94 14.29
CA PRO A 77 13.59 4.33 14.10
C PRO A 77 14.69 5.13 14.81
N LYS A 78 15.67 4.42 15.37
CA LYS A 78 16.94 4.98 15.83
C LYS A 78 17.90 5.18 14.62
N PRO A 79 18.97 5.97 14.73
CA PRO A 79 19.40 6.94 13.70
C PRO A 79 20.15 6.38 12.48
N ILE A 80 19.90 5.16 12.01
CA ILE A 80 20.42 4.71 10.71
C ILE A 80 19.61 5.33 9.56
N PHE A 81 18.28 5.35 9.70
CA PHE A 81 17.37 5.95 8.73
C PHE A 81 16.58 7.10 9.34
N SER A 82 16.29 8.11 8.52
CA SER A 82 15.57 9.31 8.96
C SER A 82 14.07 9.05 9.16
N THR A 83 13.53 8.01 8.52
CA THR A 83 12.13 7.58 8.64
C THR A 83 12.02 6.06 8.57
N PHE A 84 10.91 5.50 9.09
CA PHE A 84 10.64 4.07 8.99
C PHE A 84 10.50 3.63 7.52
N LEU A 85 9.85 4.45 6.69
CA LEU A 85 9.68 4.18 5.27
C LEU A 85 11.01 4.08 4.52
N GLU A 86 12.03 4.83 4.94
CA GLU A 86 13.38 4.74 4.36
C GLU A 86 14.06 3.41 4.72
N GLY A 87 13.92 2.95 5.97
CA GLY A 87 14.40 1.63 6.39
C GLY A 87 13.66 0.47 5.69
N ALA A 88 12.34 0.59 5.55
CA ALA A 88 11.54 -0.36 4.80
C ALA A 88 11.89 -0.41 3.31
N LEU A 89 12.12 0.76 2.70
CA LEU A 89 12.59 0.86 1.31
C LEU A 89 13.97 0.22 1.17
N HIS A 90 14.89 0.45 2.12
CA HIS A 90 16.20 -0.18 2.13
C HIS A 90 16.08 -1.71 2.12
N CYS A 91 15.20 -2.29 2.95
CA CYS A 91 15.01 -3.74 2.98
C CYS A 91 14.48 -4.30 1.65
N CYS A 92 13.56 -3.59 0.99
CA CYS A 92 13.08 -3.99 -0.33
C CYS A 92 14.18 -3.90 -1.40
N GLU A 93 15.03 -2.88 -1.32
CA GLU A 93 16.16 -2.65 -2.23
C GLU A 93 17.28 -3.68 -2.05
N VAL A 94 17.55 -4.10 -0.80
CA VAL A 94 18.46 -5.22 -0.55
C VAL A 94 17.87 -6.51 -1.11
N ALA A 95 16.59 -6.79 -0.84
CA ALA A 95 15.93 -7.97 -1.37
C ALA A 95 16.01 -8.02 -2.91
N ARG A 96 15.97 -6.87 -3.59
CA ARG A 96 16.18 -6.76 -5.04
C ARG A 96 17.53 -7.30 -5.52
N SER A 97 18.54 -7.34 -4.67
CA SER A 97 19.87 -7.89 -4.96
C SER A 97 19.90 -9.42 -4.97
N HIS A 98 18.92 -10.08 -4.35
CA HIS A 98 18.79 -11.52 -4.36
C HIS A 98 18.68 -12.06 -5.82
N PRO A 99 19.39 -13.15 -6.18
CA PRO A 99 19.38 -13.68 -7.54
C PRO A 99 17.98 -14.04 -8.04
N ASP A 100 17.17 -14.65 -7.17
CA ASP A 100 15.80 -15.07 -7.47
C ASP A 100 14.71 -14.00 -7.26
N TYR A 101 15.07 -12.75 -6.96
CA TYR A 101 14.08 -11.69 -6.73
C TYR A 101 13.14 -11.48 -7.92
N CYS A 102 11.84 -11.34 -7.64
CA CYS A 102 10.81 -11.01 -8.62
C CYS A 102 10.29 -9.57 -8.45
N SER A 103 9.73 -9.27 -7.27
CA SER A 103 9.17 -7.96 -6.93
C SER A 103 9.05 -7.80 -5.41
N ALA A 104 8.90 -6.56 -4.94
CA ALA A 104 8.54 -6.25 -3.56
C ALA A 104 7.41 -5.22 -3.53
N HIS A 105 6.46 -5.42 -2.61
CA HIS A 105 5.27 -4.61 -2.46
C HIS A 105 5.14 -4.18 -1.01
N PHE A 106 5.34 -2.88 -0.77
CA PHE A 106 5.22 -2.32 0.56
C PHE A 106 3.85 -1.69 0.76
N HIS A 107 3.22 -2.01 1.88
CA HIS A 107 1.84 -1.68 2.16
C HIS A 107 1.72 -0.92 3.49
N GLU A 108 0.88 0.09 3.47
CA GLU A 108 0.58 1.00 4.57
C GLU A 108 -0.90 0.83 4.93
N ALA A 109 -1.25 0.81 6.21
CA ALA A 109 -2.64 0.65 6.62
C ALA A 109 -3.52 1.80 6.08
N ILE A 110 -4.81 1.53 5.84
CA ILE A 110 -5.71 2.49 5.17
C ILE A 110 -5.97 3.76 6.00
N ASP A 111 -5.67 3.75 7.29
CA ASP A 111 -5.78 4.91 8.18
C ASP A 111 -4.60 5.90 7.99
N GLN A 112 -4.58 6.58 6.85
CA GLN A 112 -3.48 7.45 6.41
C GLN A 112 -3.29 8.71 7.27
N ASP A 113 -4.31 9.13 8.02
CA ASP A 113 -4.22 10.34 8.86
C ASP A 113 -3.24 10.13 10.03
N ASP A 114 -3.19 8.92 10.60
CA ASP A 114 -2.24 8.57 11.65
C ASP A 114 -0.80 8.43 11.14
N ALA A 115 -0.63 8.04 9.88
CA ALA A 115 0.68 7.95 9.23
C ALA A 115 1.35 9.32 9.07
N ILE A 116 0.58 10.35 8.70
CA ILE A 116 1.07 11.73 8.50
C ILE A 116 1.67 12.29 9.79
N ASP A 117 1.06 11.95 10.93
CA ASP A 117 1.46 12.40 12.27
C ASP A 117 2.54 11.52 12.93
N CYS A 118 3.10 10.54 12.21
CA CYS A 118 4.06 9.57 12.74
C CYS A 118 3.56 8.81 13.98
N LYS A 119 2.25 8.59 14.11
CA LYS A 119 1.71 7.72 15.17
C LYS A 119 2.02 6.26 14.83
N PRO A 120 1.99 5.33 15.82
CA PRO A 120 2.06 3.91 15.53
C PRO A 120 1.03 3.54 14.46
N HIS A 121 1.52 3.01 13.35
CA HIS A 121 0.71 2.71 12.17
C HIS A 121 1.13 1.35 11.62
N GLY A 122 0.17 0.64 11.01
CA GLY A 122 0.38 -0.72 10.53
C GLY A 122 1.04 -0.73 9.16
N TYR A 123 2.07 -1.55 8.98
CA TYR A 123 2.72 -1.76 7.69
C TYR A 123 2.98 -3.24 7.48
N PHE A 124 3.04 -3.66 6.21
CA PHE A 124 3.63 -4.93 5.86
C PHE A 124 4.33 -4.85 4.51
N ASN A 125 5.33 -5.70 4.32
CA ASN A 125 5.96 -5.90 3.03
C ASN A 125 5.69 -7.32 2.53
N MET A 126 5.50 -7.47 1.23
CA MET A 126 5.47 -8.76 0.55
C MET A 126 6.51 -8.76 -0.56
N THR A 127 7.49 -9.65 -0.47
CA THR A 127 8.51 -9.84 -1.50
C THR A 127 8.37 -11.21 -2.13
N LEU A 128 8.51 -11.29 -3.46
CA LEU A 128 8.40 -12.53 -4.22
C LEU A 128 9.79 -12.97 -4.71
N PHE A 129 10.10 -14.25 -4.51
CA PHE A 129 11.31 -14.89 -5.02
C PHE A 129 10.98 -16.17 -5.79
N LYS A 130 11.81 -16.54 -6.77
CA LYS A 130 11.65 -17.78 -7.56
C LYS A 130 12.15 -19.03 -6.84
N CYS A 131 12.99 -18.88 -5.83
CA CYS A 131 13.50 -20.02 -5.07
C CYS A 131 12.43 -20.58 -4.11
N PRO A 132 12.53 -21.85 -3.72
CA PRO A 132 11.73 -22.40 -2.62
C PRO A 132 12.04 -21.70 -1.29
N PRO A 133 11.08 -21.60 -0.36
CA PRO A 133 11.27 -20.90 0.92
C PRO A 133 12.46 -21.39 1.76
N ALA A 134 12.75 -22.69 1.72
CA ALA A 134 13.87 -23.28 2.45
C ALA A 134 15.25 -22.80 1.97
N GLU A 135 15.35 -22.36 0.71
CA GLU A 135 16.61 -21.94 0.08
C GLU A 135 16.79 -20.41 0.08
N LEU A 136 15.80 -19.65 0.59
CA LEU A 136 15.78 -18.19 0.52
C LEU A 136 17.07 -17.57 1.10
N PHE A 137 17.45 -17.98 2.30
CA PHE A 137 18.60 -17.42 3.00
C PHE A 137 19.92 -18.06 2.57
N GLU A 138 19.90 -19.34 2.18
CA GLU A 138 21.10 -20.02 1.67
C GLU A 138 21.62 -19.41 0.37
N ARG A 139 20.71 -18.95 -0.50
CA ARG A 139 21.06 -18.35 -1.78
C ARG A 139 21.53 -16.90 -1.66
N PHE A 140 21.23 -16.23 -0.55
CA PHE A 140 21.68 -14.87 -0.28
C PHE A 140 21.68 -14.58 1.23
N GLU A 141 22.78 -14.96 1.88
CA GLU A 141 22.93 -14.87 3.35
C GLU A 141 22.78 -13.44 3.88
N ASP A 142 23.29 -12.44 3.13
CA ASP A 142 23.18 -11.01 3.45
C ASP A 142 21.73 -10.53 3.63
N LEU A 143 20.75 -11.28 3.11
CA LEU A 143 19.34 -10.99 3.32
C LEU A 143 18.99 -11.00 4.81
N HIS A 144 19.56 -11.88 5.63
CA HIS A 144 19.31 -11.89 7.08
C HIS A 144 19.79 -10.59 7.74
N GLU A 145 21.06 -10.24 7.53
CA GLU A 145 21.69 -9.10 8.21
C GLU A 145 21.02 -7.77 7.85
N CYS A 146 20.57 -7.63 6.60
CA CYS A 146 19.96 -6.39 6.15
C CYS A 146 18.55 -6.16 6.72
N LEU A 147 17.82 -7.22 7.06
CA LEU A 147 16.51 -7.10 7.70
C LEU A 147 16.62 -6.55 9.11
N ASP A 148 17.67 -6.96 9.82
CA ASP A 148 17.98 -6.49 11.17
C ASP A 148 18.41 -5.02 11.15
N ILE A 149 19.19 -4.60 10.14
CA ILE A 149 19.67 -3.21 10.01
C ILE A 149 18.52 -2.23 9.70
N GLY A 150 17.58 -2.63 8.83
CA GLY A 150 16.43 -1.80 8.44
C GLY A 150 15.49 -1.42 9.59
N HIS A 151 15.44 -2.26 10.64
CA HIS A 151 14.40 -2.20 11.67
C HIS A 151 14.92 -2.43 13.08
N MET A 152 16.17 -2.05 13.37
CA MET A 152 16.71 -2.15 14.74
C MET A 152 15.73 -1.58 15.78
N ASP A 153 15.56 -2.31 16.88
CA ASP A 153 14.63 -2.02 17.99
C ASP A 153 13.12 -2.10 17.65
N GLN A 154 12.74 -2.62 16.47
CA GLN A 154 11.35 -2.94 16.12
C GLN A 154 11.03 -4.41 16.37
N ILE A 155 9.76 -4.70 16.66
CA ILE A 155 9.26 -6.08 16.55
C ILE A 155 8.99 -6.32 15.06
N HIS A 156 9.80 -7.15 14.44
CA HIS A 156 9.71 -7.52 13.03
C HIS A 156 9.63 -9.04 12.90
N HIS A 157 8.67 -9.51 12.11
CA HIS A 157 8.53 -10.93 11.80
C HIS A 157 8.76 -11.16 10.30
N PRO A 158 9.97 -11.61 9.91
CA PRO A 158 10.23 -12.12 8.58
C PRO A 158 9.64 -13.53 8.43
N LEU A 159 8.74 -13.72 7.48
CA LEU A 159 8.01 -14.98 7.29
C LEU A 159 8.23 -15.50 5.87
N PRO A 160 9.17 -16.44 5.65
CA PRO A 160 9.30 -17.13 4.38
C PRO A 160 8.13 -18.10 4.23
N CYS A 161 7.22 -17.81 3.30
CA CYS A 161 6.01 -18.60 3.13
C CYS A 161 5.93 -19.27 1.76
N GLN A 162 5.27 -20.43 1.75
CA GLN A 162 4.78 -21.09 0.54
C GLN A 162 3.30 -20.72 0.34
N GLU A 163 2.87 -20.44 -0.89
CA GLU A 163 1.45 -20.34 -1.22
C GLU A 163 0.84 -21.75 -1.30
N VAL A 164 -0.24 -21.99 -0.55
CA VAL A 164 -0.84 -23.33 -0.40
C VAL A 164 -2.29 -23.41 -0.88
N ALA A 165 -2.98 -22.28 -0.98
CA ALA A 165 -4.33 -22.22 -1.55
C ALA A 165 -4.62 -20.82 -2.08
N ALA A 166 -5.48 -20.71 -3.09
CA ALA A 166 -5.92 -19.43 -3.60
C ALA A 166 -7.35 -19.48 -4.18
N ILE A 167 -7.96 -18.30 -4.29
CA ILE A 167 -9.18 -18.04 -5.04
C ILE A 167 -9.05 -16.74 -5.84
N PRO A 168 -9.69 -16.63 -7.01
CA PRO A 168 -10.29 -17.73 -7.76
C PRO A 168 -9.21 -18.67 -8.35
N GLY A 169 -9.48 -19.98 -8.33
CA GLY A 169 -8.65 -21.01 -8.98
C GLY A 169 -8.98 -21.17 -10.48
N PRO A 170 -8.27 -22.04 -11.23
CA PRO A 170 -7.37 -23.08 -10.74
C PRO A 170 -5.95 -22.60 -10.43
N THR A 171 -5.49 -21.50 -11.02
CA THR A 171 -4.16 -20.91 -10.76
C THR A 171 -4.30 -19.72 -9.81
N SER A 172 -3.34 -19.43 -8.94
CA SER A 172 -3.37 -18.23 -8.10
C SER A 172 -3.06 -16.95 -8.90
N ALA A 173 -3.44 -15.79 -8.36
CA ALA A 173 -3.12 -14.51 -8.98
C ALA A 173 -1.60 -14.27 -9.02
N ILE A 174 -0.89 -14.64 -7.94
CA ILE A 174 0.57 -14.51 -7.83
C ILE A 174 1.26 -15.41 -8.85
N ALA A 175 0.83 -16.66 -9.00
CA ALA A 175 1.42 -17.60 -9.95
C ALA A 175 1.22 -17.19 -11.42
N ARG A 176 0.07 -16.58 -11.74
CA ARG A 176 -0.21 -16.05 -13.09
C ARG A 176 0.66 -14.84 -13.42
N VAL A 177 0.90 -13.97 -12.45
CA VAL A 177 1.58 -12.68 -12.66
C VAL A 177 2.51 -12.38 -11.48
N PRO A 178 3.62 -13.12 -11.33
CA PRO A 178 4.54 -12.93 -10.20
C PRO A 178 5.27 -11.57 -10.25
N HIS A 179 5.18 -10.87 -11.39
CA HIS A 179 5.79 -9.57 -11.62
C HIS A 179 4.82 -8.39 -11.51
N GLY A 180 3.62 -8.58 -10.95
CA GLY A 180 2.70 -7.46 -10.70
C GLY A 180 2.52 -6.55 -11.92
N VAL A 181 2.05 -7.10 -13.05
CA VAL A 181 1.66 -6.28 -14.22
C VAL A 181 0.56 -5.27 -13.83
N VAL A 182 -0.11 -5.50 -12.70
CA VAL A 182 -1.04 -4.55 -12.09
C VAL A 182 -0.27 -3.59 -11.19
N ARG A 183 -0.13 -2.36 -11.67
CA ARG A 183 0.10 -1.19 -10.82
C ARG A 183 -1.06 -1.15 -9.84
N TYR A 184 -0.83 -1.46 -8.55
CA TYR A 184 -1.83 -1.19 -7.54
C TYR A 184 -2.23 0.26 -7.68
N SER A 185 -3.48 0.48 -8.08
CA SER A 185 -4.08 1.80 -8.04
C SER A 185 -4.02 2.27 -6.59
N GLU A 186 -3.91 3.58 -6.36
CA GLU A 186 -4.04 4.14 -5.00
C GLU A 186 -5.37 3.75 -4.33
N ARG A 187 -6.34 3.27 -5.13
CA ARG A 187 -7.66 2.79 -4.69
C ARG A 187 -7.72 1.28 -4.45
N ASP A 188 -6.68 0.51 -4.73
CA ASP A 188 -6.66 -0.94 -4.50
C ASP A 188 -6.28 -1.24 -3.05
N ALA A 189 -6.97 -2.17 -2.42
CA ALA A 189 -6.80 -2.55 -1.02
C ALA A 189 -6.27 -3.97 -0.94
N VAL A 190 -5.47 -4.20 0.08
CA VAL A 190 -5.09 -5.53 0.51
C VAL A 190 -5.51 -5.70 1.96
N VAL A 191 -6.34 -6.70 2.24
CA VAL A 191 -6.56 -7.15 3.61
C VAL A 191 -5.56 -8.26 3.90
N MET A 192 -4.80 -8.10 4.98
CA MET A 192 -3.87 -9.11 5.45
C MET A 192 -4.37 -9.66 6.78
N VAL A 193 -4.29 -10.99 6.93
CA VAL A 193 -4.58 -11.73 8.17
C VAL A 193 -3.40 -12.65 8.46
N ALA A 194 -2.71 -12.48 9.59
CA ALA A 194 -1.64 -13.37 10.02
C ALA A 194 -2.03 -14.04 11.34
N THR A 195 -2.01 -15.37 11.37
CA THR A 195 -2.43 -16.15 12.55
C THR A 195 -1.22 -16.61 13.35
N PRO A 196 -1.19 -16.40 14.68
CA PRO A 196 -0.08 -16.83 15.50
C PRO A 196 0.07 -18.36 15.47
N ARG A 197 1.30 -18.83 15.65
CA ARG A 197 1.62 -20.25 15.76
C ARG A 197 1.17 -20.78 17.12
N GLY A 198 0.74 -22.04 17.17
CA GLY A 198 0.33 -22.69 18.43
C GLY A 198 -1.17 -22.97 18.56
N ASN A 199 -1.90 -22.92 17.44
CA ASN A 199 -3.28 -23.36 17.27
C ASN A 199 -4.34 -22.53 18.00
N ASN A 200 -4.97 -21.63 17.25
CA ASN A 200 -6.16 -20.88 17.67
C ASN A 200 -7.47 -21.68 17.50
N GLY A 201 -7.38 -22.97 17.14
CA GLY A 201 -8.53 -23.78 16.72
C GLY A 201 -8.97 -23.52 15.27
N LEU A 202 -8.16 -22.81 14.48
CA LEU A 202 -8.45 -22.48 13.08
C LEU A 202 -7.94 -23.59 12.16
N ASP A 203 -8.84 -24.24 11.44
CA ASP A 203 -8.48 -25.22 10.41
C ASP A 203 -8.06 -24.48 9.12
N ALA A 204 -6.88 -24.82 8.59
CA ALA A 204 -6.39 -24.27 7.34
C ALA A 204 -7.31 -24.59 6.15
N ARG A 205 -8.16 -25.63 6.22
CA ARG A 205 -9.16 -25.95 5.21
C ARG A 205 -10.31 -24.93 5.17
N ASP A 206 -10.59 -24.29 6.30
CA ASP A 206 -11.68 -23.31 6.46
C ASP A 206 -11.17 -21.87 6.36
N TRP A 207 -9.98 -21.67 5.77
CA TRP A 207 -9.29 -20.39 5.75
C TRP A 207 -10.09 -19.24 5.16
N ARG A 208 -10.94 -19.52 4.18
CA ARG A 208 -11.75 -18.47 3.55
C ARG A 208 -12.77 -17.87 4.53
N ALA A 209 -13.28 -18.69 5.44
CA ALA A 209 -14.26 -18.28 6.43
C ALA A 209 -13.60 -17.44 7.53
N TRP A 210 -12.53 -17.95 8.17
CA TRP A 210 -11.90 -17.25 9.28
C TRP A 210 -11.10 -16.02 8.85
N SER A 211 -10.56 -15.98 7.63
CA SER A 211 -9.84 -14.81 7.11
C SER A 211 -10.78 -13.70 6.60
N GLY A 212 -12.08 -13.99 6.45
CA GLY A 212 -13.03 -13.09 5.83
C GLY A 212 -12.96 -13.02 4.30
N ALA A 213 -12.18 -13.88 3.64
CA ALA A 213 -12.08 -13.90 2.17
C ALA A 213 -13.44 -14.14 1.49
N ASP A 214 -14.30 -15.00 2.04
CA ASP A 214 -15.64 -15.23 1.50
C ASP A 214 -16.54 -13.99 1.64
N VAL A 215 -16.41 -13.26 2.76
CA VAL A 215 -17.13 -11.99 2.98
C VAL A 215 -16.63 -10.93 2.00
N ALA A 216 -15.32 -10.87 1.77
CA ALA A 216 -14.73 -9.95 0.82
C ALA A 216 -15.22 -10.24 -0.61
N ALA A 217 -15.27 -11.51 -1.01
CA ALA A 217 -15.78 -11.93 -2.31
C ALA A 217 -17.27 -11.57 -2.50
N GLU A 218 -18.09 -11.75 -1.47
CA GLU A 218 -19.51 -11.34 -1.50
C GLU A 218 -19.69 -9.82 -1.61
N LYS A 219 -18.99 -9.06 -0.75
CA LYS A 219 -19.19 -7.61 -0.64
C LYS A 219 -18.55 -6.83 -1.78
N ALA A 220 -17.36 -7.24 -2.22
CA ALA A 220 -16.63 -6.57 -3.29
C ALA A 220 -17.11 -6.99 -4.68
N ALA A 221 -17.73 -8.16 -4.83
CA ALA A 221 -18.24 -8.69 -6.09
C ALA A 221 -17.18 -8.59 -7.22
N GLU A 222 -17.44 -7.81 -8.27
CA GLU A 222 -16.51 -7.62 -9.41
C GLU A 222 -15.18 -6.94 -9.03
N THR A 223 -15.12 -6.28 -7.87
CA THR A 223 -13.89 -5.67 -7.33
C THR A 223 -13.05 -6.64 -6.50
N PHE A 224 -13.52 -7.87 -6.27
CA PHE A 224 -12.69 -8.91 -5.66
C PHE A 224 -11.68 -9.45 -6.68
N LEU A 225 -10.39 -9.26 -6.43
CA LEU A 225 -9.33 -9.69 -7.35
C LEU A 225 -8.82 -11.09 -7.01
N GLY A 226 -8.84 -11.46 -5.74
CA GLY A 226 -8.46 -12.78 -5.27
C GLY A 226 -8.10 -12.82 -3.80
N ALA A 227 -7.85 -14.02 -3.29
CA ALA A 227 -7.25 -14.23 -1.99
C ALA A 227 -6.33 -15.46 -2.02
N SER A 228 -5.28 -15.45 -1.22
CA SER A 228 -4.31 -16.54 -1.11
C SER A 228 -3.97 -16.83 0.34
N LEU A 229 -3.85 -18.12 0.66
CA LEU A 229 -3.34 -18.64 1.93
C LEU A 229 -1.88 -19.02 1.75
N HIS A 230 -1.06 -18.58 2.68
CA HIS A 230 0.36 -18.85 2.73
C HIS A 230 0.70 -19.52 4.06
N ARG A 231 1.59 -20.52 4.01
CA ARG A 231 2.12 -21.22 5.18
C ARG A 231 3.58 -20.84 5.38
N CYS A 232 3.92 -20.35 6.57
CA CYS A 232 5.30 -20.07 6.96
C CYS A 232 6.06 -21.40 7.13
N VAL A 233 7.23 -21.51 6.49
CA VAL A 233 8.07 -22.71 6.58
C VAL A 233 9.01 -22.70 7.80
N ASP A 234 9.19 -21.54 8.42
CA ASP A 234 9.98 -21.42 9.64
C ASP A 234 9.13 -21.80 10.86
N ASP A 235 9.44 -22.95 11.46
CA ASP A 235 8.75 -23.47 12.64
C ASP A 235 9.01 -22.68 13.92
N ALA A 236 10.06 -21.86 13.96
CA ALA A 236 10.33 -20.96 15.08
C ALA A 236 9.58 -19.61 14.93
N ALA A 237 8.99 -19.33 13.77
CA ALA A 237 8.28 -18.08 13.53
C ALA A 237 7.02 -17.94 14.39
N ALA A 238 6.75 -16.71 14.84
CA ALA A 238 5.59 -16.38 15.66
C ALA A 238 4.24 -16.58 14.96
N PHE A 239 4.22 -16.60 13.63
CA PHE A 239 3.02 -16.76 12.80
C PHE A 239 3.14 -18.00 11.93
N GLU A 240 2.03 -18.72 11.78
CA GLU A 240 1.96 -19.96 11.02
C GLU A 240 1.37 -19.75 9.63
N HIS A 241 0.29 -18.97 9.54
CA HIS A 241 -0.40 -18.68 8.30
C HIS A 241 -0.51 -17.18 8.05
N VAL A 242 -0.43 -16.80 6.78
CA VAL A 242 -0.74 -15.45 6.30
C VAL A 242 -1.76 -15.59 5.18
N VAL A 243 -2.88 -14.88 5.29
CA VAL A 243 -3.86 -14.73 4.22
C VAL A 243 -3.77 -13.32 3.67
N ARG A 244 -3.73 -13.24 2.34
CA ARG A 244 -3.72 -11.99 1.59
C ARG A 244 -4.96 -11.94 0.72
N ILE A 245 -5.76 -10.89 0.86
CA ILE A 245 -7.01 -10.67 0.11
C ILE A 245 -6.88 -9.37 -0.67
N GLU A 246 -7.11 -9.43 -1.97
CA GLU A 246 -6.93 -8.33 -2.91
C GLU A 246 -8.26 -7.78 -3.41
N LEU A 247 -8.43 -6.46 -3.27
CA LEU A 247 -9.66 -5.76 -3.63
C LEU A 247 -9.32 -4.57 -4.52
N GLY A 248 -9.82 -4.56 -5.76
CA GLY A 248 -9.53 -3.54 -6.76
C GLY A 248 -10.50 -2.37 -6.71
N ALA A 249 -10.04 -1.17 -6.40
CA ALA A 249 -10.86 0.04 -6.32
C ALA A 249 -12.20 -0.09 -5.55
N CYS A 250 -12.27 -0.96 -4.54
CA CYS A 250 -13.48 -1.22 -3.76
C CYS A 250 -13.80 -0.08 -2.79
N ASP A 251 -15.04 -0.02 -2.31
CA ASP A 251 -15.40 0.86 -1.21
C ASP A 251 -14.76 0.41 0.12
N ALA A 252 -14.74 1.33 1.09
CA ALA A 252 -14.20 1.04 2.42
C ALA A 252 -15.04 -0.01 3.18
N GLY A 253 -16.34 -0.14 2.87
CA GLY A 253 -17.25 -1.07 3.54
C GLY A 253 -16.88 -2.54 3.29
N ALA A 254 -16.41 -2.89 2.10
CA ALA A 254 -15.93 -4.23 1.80
C ALA A 254 -14.66 -4.57 2.60
N VAL A 255 -13.72 -3.62 2.71
CA VAL A 255 -12.50 -3.77 3.52
C VAL A 255 -12.85 -3.93 4.99
N ASP A 256 -13.69 -3.04 5.52
CA ASP A 256 -14.09 -3.02 6.93
C ASP A 256 -14.84 -4.29 7.32
N ALA A 257 -15.75 -4.78 6.46
CA ALA A 257 -16.47 -6.03 6.69
C ALA A 257 -15.53 -7.23 6.74
N CYS A 258 -14.54 -7.28 5.82
CA CYS A 258 -13.54 -8.34 5.81
C CYS A 258 -12.65 -8.30 7.06
N VAL A 259 -12.14 -7.12 7.44
CA VAL A 259 -11.30 -6.93 8.63
C VAL A 259 -12.07 -7.27 9.90
N ALA A 260 -13.32 -6.82 10.02
CA ALA A 260 -14.17 -7.12 11.17
C ALA A 260 -14.43 -8.63 11.30
N ARG A 261 -14.70 -9.32 10.17
CA ARG A 261 -14.86 -10.77 10.14
C ARG A 261 -13.60 -11.47 10.62
N ALA A 262 -12.44 -11.14 10.05
CA ALA A 262 -11.17 -11.76 10.43
C ALA A 262 -10.82 -11.53 11.90
N ARG A 263 -11.01 -10.31 12.42
CA ARG A 263 -10.79 -10.02 13.85
C ARG A 263 -11.70 -10.84 14.76
N SER A 264 -12.95 -11.07 14.37
CA SER A 264 -13.90 -11.84 15.18
C SER A 264 -13.57 -13.33 15.25
N GLU A 265 -12.97 -13.90 14.20
CA GLU A 265 -12.69 -15.34 14.10
C GLU A 265 -11.27 -15.68 14.56
N CYS A 266 -10.27 -14.84 14.27
CA CYS A 266 -8.87 -15.16 14.55
C CYS A 266 -8.43 -14.94 16.00
N GLY A 267 -9.17 -14.10 16.74
CA GLY A 267 -8.91 -13.82 18.15
C GLY A 267 -7.64 -13.01 18.43
N ASP A 268 -7.20 -13.03 19.69
CA ASP A 268 -6.06 -12.26 20.19
C ASP A 268 -4.73 -12.75 19.59
N GLY A 269 -3.82 -11.82 19.34
CA GLY A 269 -2.49 -12.09 18.79
C GLY A 269 -2.43 -12.25 17.26
N ALA A 270 -3.58 -12.32 16.58
CA ALA A 270 -3.61 -12.21 15.12
C ALA A 270 -3.34 -10.78 14.67
N VAL A 271 -2.57 -10.62 13.59
CA VAL A 271 -2.43 -9.32 12.91
C VAL A 271 -3.49 -9.25 11.83
N VAL A 272 -4.38 -8.26 11.91
CA VAL A 272 -5.47 -8.07 10.95
C VAL A 272 -5.60 -6.60 10.59
N GLY A 273 -5.49 -6.28 9.30
CA GLY A 273 -5.62 -4.92 8.81
C GLY A 273 -5.94 -4.83 7.32
N GLY A 274 -6.50 -3.70 6.93
CA GLY A 274 -6.64 -3.27 5.54
C GLY A 274 -5.54 -2.28 5.19
N PHE A 275 -4.90 -2.48 4.04
CA PHE A 275 -3.73 -1.75 3.62
C PHE A 275 -3.83 -1.28 2.16
N ARG A 276 -3.05 -0.26 1.80
CA ARG A 276 -2.81 0.20 0.43
C ARG A 276 -1.34 -0.01 0.09
N CYS A 277 -1.06 -0.35 -1.16
CA CYS A 277 0.32 -0.39 -1.64
C CYS A 277 0.90 1.03 -1.67
N ALA A 278 1.95 1.29 -0.91
CA ALA A 278 2.66 2.56 -0.90
C ALA A 278 3.73 2.64 -2.01
N PHE A 279 4.44 1.54 -2.25
CA PHE A 279 5.40 1.43 -3.35
C PHE A 279 5.54 -0.01 -3.84
N ASN A 280 5.78 -0.14 -5.15
CA ASN A 280 6.12 -1.40 -5.82
C ASN A 280 7.53 -1.29 -6.41
N ILE A 281 8.36 -2.29 -6.15
CA ILE A 281 9.73 -2.37 -6.62
C ILE A 281 9.82 -3.61 -7.51
N GLU A 282 10.15 -3.38 -8.78
CA GLU A 282 10.43 -4.42 -9.74
C GLU A 282 11.95 -4.67 -9.84
N LYS A 283 12.35 -5.79 -10.44
CA LYS A 283 13.78 -6.14 -10.61
C LYS A 283 14.55 -5.05 -11.36
N THR A 284 13.92 -4.38 -12.31
CA THR A 284 14.51 -3.30 -13.11
C THR A 284 13.66 -2.04 -13.03
N GLY A 285 14.31 -0.88 -13.10
CA GLY A 285 13.63 0.42 -13.13
C GLY A 285 13.61 1.13 -11.78
N THR A 286 13.07 2.34 -11.80
CA THR A 286 12.82 3.14 -10.59
C THR A 286 11.53 2.63 -9.94
N PRO A 287 11.48 2.49 -8.60
CA PRO A 287 10.28 2.07 -7.88
C PRO A 287 9.02 2.81 -8.37
N ALA A 288 7.99 2.04 -8.74
CA ALA A 288 6.70 2.59 -9.11
C ALA A 288 6.01 3.06 -7.83
N GLY A 289 6.13 4.36 -7.57
CA GLY A 289 5.63 4.97 -6.33
C GLY A 289 6.69 5.70 -5.54
N ALA A 290 7.56 6.50 -6.17
CA ALA A 290 8.43 7.49 -5.50
C ALA A 290 7.68 8.56 -4.67
N MET A 291 6.38 8.33 -4.41
CA MET A 291 5.50 9.12 -3.57
C MET A 291 6.05 9.31 -2.16
N PRO A 292 6.74 8.39 -1.46
CA PRO A 292 7.28 8.66 -0.13
C PRO A 292 8.33 9.79 -0.12
N ALA A 293 9.27 9.79 -1.06
CA ALA A 293 10.24 10.88 -1.21
C ALA A 293 9.55 12.19 -1.63
N VAL A 294 8.53 12.11 -2.49
CA VAL A 294 7.72 13.27 -2.90
C VAL A 294 6.85 13.80 -1.75
N ARG A 295 6.31 12.93 -0.89
CA ARG A 295 5.51 13.25 0.30
C ARG A 295 6.39 13.83 1.40
N GLU A 296 7.60 13.30 1.63
CA GLU A 296 8.61 13.89 2.50
C GLU A 296 9.08 15.26 1.98
N MET A 297 9.31 15.39 0.67
CA MET A 297 9.59 16.70 0.05
C MET A 297 8.41 17.67 0.22
N GLN A 298 7.16 17.20 0.10
CA GLN A 298 5.96 18.01 0.33
C GLN A 298 5.77 18.37 1.80
N LYS A 299 6.08 17.46 2.74
CA LYS A 299 6.06 17.70 4.19
C LYS A 299 7.10 18.74 4.57
N LYS A 300 8.37 18.53 4.16
CA LYS A 300 9.45 19.52 4.34
C LYS A 300 9.11 20.87 3.71
N LYS A 301 8.43 20.87 2.56
CA LYS A 301 7.92 22.09 1.93
C LYS A 301 6.84 22.78 2.77
N LYS A 302 5.85 22.04 3.28
CA LYS A 302 4.81 22.57 4.18
C LYS A 302 5.40 23.10 5.49
N GLU A 303 6.36 22.39 6.08
CA GLU A 303 7.07 22.79 7.30
C GLU A 303 7.91 24.05 7.05
N ALA A 304 8.59 24.14 5.92
CA ALA A 304 9.34 25.34 5.51
C ALA A 304 8.41 26.53 5.24
N GLU A 305 7.27 26.31 4.59
CA GLU A 305 6.23 27.34 4.37
C GLU A 305 5.62 27.82 5.69
N ALA A 306 5.35 26.91 6.62
CA ALA A 306 4.85 27.22 7.96
C ALA A 306 5.89 27.93 8.84
N ALA A 307 7.18 27.65 8.64
CA ALA A 307 8.31 28.32 9.28
C ALA A 307 8.69 29.68 8.64
N GLY A 308 7.93 30.15 7.64
CA GLY A 308 8.15 31.44 6.98
C GLY A 308 9.29 31.47 5.95
N GLY A 309 9.71 30.30 5.44
CA GLY A 309 10.78 30.16 4.46
C GLY A 309 10.37 30.62 3.05
N VAL A 310 11.06 31.63 2.53
CA VAL A 310 10.93 32.11 1.14
C VAL A 310 11.37 31.02 0.16
N SER A 311 10.57 30.74 -0.87
CA SER A 311 10.87 29.74 -1.90
C SER A 311 12.18 30.04 -2.64
N VAL A 312 13.05 29.03 -2.82
CA VAL A 312 14.33 29.10 -3.56
C VAL A 312 14.11 29.11 -5.09
N ALA A 313 13.07 29.77 -5.59
CA ALA A 313 12.79 29.88 -7.02
C ALA A 313 13.46 31.09 -7.70
N ASP A 314 14.11 31.99 -6.97
CA ASP A 314 14.66 33.25 -7.54
C ASP A 314 16.19 33.44 -7.43
N ALA A 315 16.95 32.42 -6.99
CA ALA A 315 18.42 32.51 -6.93
C ALA A 315 19.13 32.31 -8.28
N GLY A 316 18.39 32.22 -9.39
CA GLY A 316 18.90 31.87 -10.73
C GLY A 316 18.98 33.02 -11.75
N LYS A 317 18.95 34.29 -11.33
CA LYS A 317 19.18 35.43 -12.24
C LYS A 317 20.20 36.41 -11.66
N LYS A 318 21.47 36.07 -11.77
CA LYS A 318 22.57 37.05 -11.87
C LYS A 318 23.85 36.33 -12.30
N THR A 319 24.13 36.38 -13.59
CA THR A 319 25.48 36.50 -14.16
C THR A 319 25.33 36.65 -15.67
N GLY A 320 25.63 37.85 -16.16
CA GLY A 320 25.56 38.18 -17.58
C GLY A 320 25.66 39.67 -17.81
N GLN A 321 26.81 40.27 -17.43
CA GLN A 321 27.46 41.43 -18.07
C GLN A 321 28.61 41.92 -17.20
N VAL A 322 29.85 41.70 -17.66
CA VAL A 322 30.87 42.73 -17.84
C VAL A 322 31.47 42.47 -19.21
#